data_AF-A0A6A5GIH7-F1
#
_entry.id   AF-A0A6A5GIH7-F1
#
_cell.length_a   1.000
_cell.length_b   1.000
_cell.length_c   1.000
_cell.angle_alpha   90.00
_cell.angle_beta   90.00
_cell.angle_gamma   90.00
#
_symmetry.space_group_name_H-M   'P 1'
#
loop_
_entity.id
_entity.type
_entity.pdbx_description
1 polymer ?
#
loop_
_entity_poly.entity_id
_entity_poly.type
_entity_poly.pdbx_seq_one_letter_code
_entity_poly.pdbx_strand_id
1 'polypeptide(L)'
;MAEALARNPIALRRFITYEALGKVPVFEAYKNFCKRFGEDVMTYVDYEFWYYRALHGELDVKYDRSVDPRQPALLELPMEMLWAIFEKANPIERLIVRKVCSRLQTCIDTMYNKIDEIRFDSSFDGPVEIKYEKDVVQYRGDKGCSVFRYSIQPHHKPAVVKNVDHVEQAIRDLSILFRNPKILQTSTVFEAFSVKNYDSDKLLKAIRGGGRPLWNGVETRPGSCIFKIPIANSDKFWKLDLSGKMVHLERR
;
A
#
# COMPACT_ATOMS: atom_id res chain seq x y z
N MET A 1 14.66 35.17 -22.55
CA MET A 1 14.49 35.70 -21.18
C MET A 1 14.44 34.59 -20.13
N ALA A 2 13.58 33.58 -20.26
CA ALA A 2 13.51 32.48 -19.29
C ALA A 2 14.84 31.73 -19.12
N GLU A 3 15.57 31.48 -20.21
CA GLU A 3 16.89 30.80 -20.18
C GLU A 3 17.97 31.56 -19.40
N ALA A 4 17.97 32.90 -19.46
CA ALA A 4 18.92 33.72 -18.70
C ALA A 4 18.60 33.71 -17.20
N LEU A 5 17.31 33.67 -16.85
CA LEU A 5 16.84 33.53 -15.47
C LEU A 5 17.08 32.13 -14.92
N ALA A 6 16.96 31.09 -15.75
CA ALA A 6 17.21 29.70 -15.39
C ALA A 6 18.66 29.42 -14.95
N ARG A 7 19.61 30.27 -15.37
CA ARG A 7 21.02 30.19 -14.96
C ARG A 7 21.36 31.04 -13.74
N ASN A 8 20.39 31.78 -13.19
CA ASN A 8 20.59 32.67 -12.06
C ASN A 8 19.92 32.10 -10.79
N PRO A 9 20.69 31.48 -9.86
CA PRO A 9 20.10 30.82 -8.70
C PRO A 9 19.35 31.79 -7.77
N ILE A 10 19.77 33.06 -7.69
CA ILE A 10 19.08 34.08 -6.90
C ILE A 10 17.72 34.42 -7.53
N ALA A 11 17.66 34.52 -8.86
CA ALA A 11 16.39 34.76 -9.56
C ALA A 11 15.42 33.60 -9.37
N LEU A 12 15.90 32.36 -9.50
CA LEU A 12 15.10 31.16 -9.25
C LEU A 12 14.56 31.13 -7.81
N ARG A 13 15.40 31.36 -6.80
CA ARG A 13 14.98 31.37 -5.39
C ARG A 13 13.97 32.48 -5.07
N ARG A 14 14.10 33.65 -5.68
CA ARG A 14 13.09 34.73 -5.58
C ARG A 14 11.76 34.32 -6.20
N PHE A 15 11.78 33.62 -7.32
CA PHE A 15 10.58 33.08 -7.93
C PHE A 15 9.90 32.05 -7.00
N ILE A 16 10.67 31.14 -6.40
CA ILE A 16 10.16 30.17 -5.43
C ILE A 16 9.51 30.87 -4.23
N THR A 17 10.16 31.93 -3.72
CA THR A 17 9.63 32.74 -2.62
C THR A 17 8.28 33.36 -2.97
N TYR A 18 8.12 33.87 -4.19
CA TYR A 18 6.86 34.43 -4.67
C TYR A 18 5.73 33.38 -4.73
N GLU A 19 6.01 32.18 -5.26
CA GLU A 19 5.04 31.07 -5.29
C GLU A 19 4.64 30.62 -3.87
N ALA A 20 5.60 30.55 -2.95
CA ALA A 20 5.37 30.19 -1.55
C ALA A 20 4.47 31.20 -0.82
N LEU A 21 4.69 32.51 -1.02
CA LEU A 21 3.82 33.56 -0.49
C LEU A 21 2.39 33.47 -1.03
N GLY A 22 2.23 33.01 -2.28
CA GLY A 22 0.94 32.70 -2.88
C GLY A 22 0.25 31.44 -2.31
N LYS A 23 0.93 30.68 -1.44
CA LYS A 23 0.45 29.42 -0.81
C LYS A 23 -0.01 28.37 -1.83
N VAL A 24 0.60 28.37 -3.02
CA VAL A 24 0.37 27.33 -4.05
C VAL A 24 0.94 26.01 -3.52
N PRO A 25 0.19 24.89 -3.48
CA PRO A 25 0.72 23.61 -2.97
C PRO A 25 2.10 23.27 -3.58
N VAL A 26 3.08 22.94 -2.73
CA VAL A 26 4.50 22.87 -3.11
C VAL A 26 4.78 22.02 -4.36
N PHE A 27 4.10 20.88 -4.49
CA PHE A 27 4.28 20.01 -5.65
C PHE A 27 3.73 20.60 -6.95
N GLU A 28 2.62 21.34 -6.88
CA GLU A 28 2.08 22.06 -8.03
C GLU A 28 2.95 23.27 -8.38
N ALA A 29 3.47 23.97 -7.37
CA ALA A 29 4.42 25.06 -7.56
C ALA A 29 5.71 24.58 -8.25
N TYR A 30 6.21 23.40 -7.88
CA TYR A 30 7.35 22.77 -8.55
C TYR A 30 7.04 22.40 -10.02
N LYS A 31 5.88 21.80 -10.31
CA LYS A 31 5.49 21.53 -11.71
C LYS A 31 5.44 22.80 -12.54
N ASN A 32 4.90 23.89 -11.98
CA ASN A 32 4.87 25.19 -12.65
C ASN A 32 6.27 25.74 -12.89
N PHE A 33 7.18 25.57 -11.91
CA PHE A 33 8.59 25.91 -12.04
C PHE A 33 9.26 25.13 -13.18
N CYS A 34 9.12 23.80 -13.22
CA CYS A 34 9.67 22.95 -14.27
C CYS A 34 9.13 23.33 -15.66
N LYS A 35 7.82 23.59 -15.78
CA LYS A 35 7.21 24.05 -17.05
C LYS A 35 7.81 25.37 -17.54
N ARG A 36 8.25 26.24 -16.63
CA ARG A 36 8.72 27.59 -16.94
C ARG A 36 10.22 27.67 -17.19
N PHE A 37 11.01 26.89 -16.48
CA PHE A 37 12.48 26.97 -16.50
C PHE A 37 13.15 25.70 -17.03
N GLY A 38 12.48 24.55 -17.03
CA GLY A 38 13.02 23.24 -17.42
C GLY A 38 13.11 22.28 -16.24
N GLU A 39 13.03 20.97 -16.51
CA GLU A 39 13.08 19.91 -15.48
C GLU A 39 14.47 19.74 -14.87
N ASP A 40 15.53 20.02 -15.64
CA ASP A 40 16.93 19.83 -15.21
C ASP A 40 17.51 21.03 -14.43
N VAL A 41 16.73 22.09 -14.21
CA VAL A 41 17.23 23.34 -13.60
C VAL A 41 17.42 23.23 -12.09
N MET A 42 16.50 22.54 -11.40
CA MET A 42 16.54 22.38 -9.96
C MET A 42 15.76 21.12 -9.59
N THR A 43 16.32 20.30 -8.71
CA THR A 43 15.62 19.10 -8.24
C THR A 43 14.43 19.47 -7.36
N TYR A 44 13.46 18.57 -7.23
CA TYR A 44 12.33 18.76 -6.32
C TYR A 44 12.78 19.01 -4.88
N VAL A 45 13.81 18.30 -4.42
CA VAL A 45 14.34 18.42 -3.05
C VAL A 45 14.97 19.80 -2.80
N ASP A 46 15.69 20.34 -3.79
CA ASP A 46 16.25 21.68 -3.70
C ASP A 46 15.15 22.75 -3.76
N TYR A 47 14.15 22.55 -4.61
CA TYR A 47 13.01 23.45 -4.71
C TYR A 47 12.20 23.49 -3.40
N GLU A 48 11.86 22.32 -2.87
CA GLU A 48 11.07 22.15 -1.65
C GLU A 48 11.76 22.81 -0.45
N PHE A 49 13.10 22.68 -0.35
CA PHE A 49 13.90 23.37 0.66
C PHE A 49 13.68 24.90 0.62
N TRP A 50 13.87 25.53 -0.55
CA TRP A 50 13.69 26.98 -0.69
C TRP A 50 12.23 27.41 -0.46
N TYR A 51 11.28 26.58 -0.89
CA TYR A 51 9.85 26.83 -0.74
C TYR A 51 9.43 26.86 0.74
N TYR A 52 9.84 25.87 1.54
CA TYR A 52 9.49 25.84 2.96
C TYR A 52 10.22 26.91 3.77
N ARG A 53 11.47 27.26 3.45
CA ARG A 53 12.15 28.43 4.06
C ARG A 53 11.35 29.70 3.86
N ALA A 54 10.87 29.93 2.62
CA ALA A 54 10.04 31.08 2.31
C ALA A 54 8.73 31.08 3.10
N LEU A 55 8.05 29.93 3.22
CA LEU A 55 6.84 29.80 4.05
C LEU A 55 7.09 30.09 5.54
N HIS A 56 8.28 29.77 6.05
CA HIS A 56 8.67 30.07 7.43
C HIS A 56 9.17 31.51 7.64
N GLY A 57 9.19 32.34 6.58
CA GLY A 57 9.67 33.73 6.65
C GLY A 57 11.19 33.89 6.57
N GLU A 58 11.91 32.82 6.26
CA GLU A 58 13.37 32.82 6.11
C GLU A 58 13.76 33.22 4.68
N LEU A 59 13.65 34.51 4.39
CA LEU A 59 13.73 35.05 3.02
C LEU A 59 15.15 35.29 2.49
N ASP A 60 16.20 34.83 3.19
CA ASP A 60 17.58 34.95 2.71
C ASP A 60 17.84 33.97 1.56
N VAL A 61 17.64 34.45 0.34
CA VAL A 61 17.90 33.71 -0.90
C VAL A 61 19.39 33.37 -1.13
N LYS A 62 20.31 33.88 -0.31
CA LYS A 62 21.74 33.56 -0.36
C LYS A 62 22.17 32.55 0.71
N TYR A 63 21.25 32.03 1.51
CA TYR A 63 21.56 31.05 2.55
C TYR A 63 22.43 29.91 2.03
N ASP A 64 23.47 29.58 2.80
CA ASP A 64 24.38 28.48 2.51
C ASP A 64 23.84 27.17 3.06
N ARG A 65 23.20 26.37 2.21
CA ARG A 65 22.65 25.05 2.58
C ARG A 65 23.72 24.04 3.03
N SER A 66 25.00 24.27 2.72
CA SER A 66 26.06 23.32 3.10
C SER A 66 26.28 23.23 4.61
N VAL A 67 25.80 24.24 5.36
CA VAL A 67 25.85 24.25 6.83
C VAL A 67 24.75 23.40 7.47
N ASP A 68 23.73 23.01 6.70
CA ASP A 68 22.63 22.19 7.21
C ASP A 68 23.07 20.72 7.35
N PRO A 69 22.59 20.00 8.37
CA PRO A 69 22.79 18.56 8.45
C PRO A 69 22.26 17.86 7.20
N ARG A 70 22.96 16.82 6.76
CA ARG A 70 22.51 15.98 5.63
C ARG A 70 21.10 15.47 5.91
N GLN A 71 20.17 15.76 5.02
CA GLN A 71 18.84 15.19 5.08
C GLN A 71 18.92 13.67 4.88
N PRO A 72 18.40 12.86 5.82
CA PRO A 72 18.43 11.42 5.68
C PRO A 72 17.60 11.00 4.47
N ALA A 73 18.12 10.05 3.69
CA ALA A 73 17.33 9.42 2.65
C ALA A 73 16.16 8.64 3.28
N LEU A 74 15.09 8.41 2.51
CA LEU A 74 13.89 7.71 3.00
C LEU A 74 14.23 6.44 3.79
N LEU A 75 15.12 5.59 3.26
CA LEU A 75 15.50 4.31 3.88
C LEU A 75 16.40 4.46 5.11
N GLU A 76 16.99 5.62 5.35
CA GLU A 76 17.79 5.91 6.54
C GLU A 76 16.94 6.38 7.72
N LEU A 77 15.67 6.70 7.48
CA LEU A 77 14.73 7.07 8.53
C LEU A 77 14.49 5.88 9.49
N PRO A 78 14.27 6.15 10.80
CA PRO A 78 13.79 5.16 11.76
C PRO A 78 12.49 4.49 11.31
N MET A 79 12.24 3.27 11.80
CA MET A 79 11.08 2.47 11.37
C MET A 79 9.75 3.18 11.68
N GLU A 80 9.70 3.89 12.79
CA GLU A 80 8.55 4.63 13.29
C GLU A 80 8.16 5.77 12.32
N MET A 81 9.15 6.43 11.72
CA MET A 81 8.92 7.47 10.72
C MET A 81 8.47 6.88 9.39
N LEU A 82 9.05 5.75 8.98
CA LEU A 82 8.59 5.02 7.79
C LEU A 82 7.13 4.57 7.95
N TRP A 83 6.74 4.09 9.13
CA TRP A 83 5.35 3.76 9.43
C TRP A 83 4.43 4.97 9.29
N ALA A 84 4.79 6.12 9.87
CA ALA A 84 3.98 7.34 9.77
C ALA A 84 3.79 7.81 8.31
N ILE A 85 4.81 7.64 7.46
CA ILE A 85 4.73 7.97 6.03
C ILE A 85 3.78 6.99 5.32
N PHE A 86 4.02 5.68 5.45
CA PHE A 86 3.25 4.68 4.72
C PHE A 86 1.85 4.43 5.29
N GLU A 87 1.57 4.88 6.51
CA GLU A 87 0.21 4.91 7.07
C GLU A 87 -0.71 5.83 6.23
N LYS A 88 -0.15 6.85 5.56
CA LYS A 88 -0.91 7.69 4.64
C LYS A 88 -1.10 7.07 3.26
N ALA A 89 -0.28 6.08 2.90
CA ALA A 89 -0.40 5.35 1.65
C ALA A 89 -1.60 4.40 1.69
N ASN A 90 -2.28 4.25 0.57
CA ASN A 90 -3.42 3.35 0.45
C ASN A 90 -2.98 1.88 0.32
N PRO A 91 -3.90 0.91 0.49
CA PRO A 91 -3.54 -0.51 0.49
C PRO A 91 -2.78 -0.98 -0.77
N ILE A 92 -3.12 -0.47 -1.96
CA ILE A 92 -2.43 -0.84 -3.21
C ILE A 92 -1.02 -0.25 -3.25
N GLU A 93 -0.86 1.02 -2.88
CA GLU A 93 0.45 1.68 -2.79
C GLU A 93 1.37 0.92 -1.82
N ARG A 94 0.86 0.46 -0.67
CA ARG A 94 1.62 -0.35 0.28
C ARG A 94 2.10 -1.67 -0.33
N LEU A 95 1.25 -2.37 -1.09
CA LEU A 95 1.63 -3.61 -1.78
C LEU A 95 2.73 -3.38 -2.84
N ILE A 96 2.74 -2.20 -3.48
CA ILE A 96 3.78 -1.81 -4.43
C ILE A 96 5.09 -1.48 -3.68
N VAL A 97 5.02 -0.63 -2.65
CA VAL A 97 6.16 -0.24 -1.80
C VAL A 97 6.85 -1.46 -1.21
N ARG A 98 6.06 -2.45 -0.75
CA ARG A 98 6.56 -3.71 -0.22
C ARG A 98 7.51 -4.45 -1.18
N LYS A 99 7.32 -4.32 -2.50
CA LYS A 99 8.12 -5.01 -3.53
C LYS A 99 9.44 -4.30 -3.85
N VAL A 100 9.68 -3.10 -3.31
CA VAL A 100 10.84 -2.27 -3.66
C VAL A 100 12.13 -2.79 -3.04
N CYS A 101 12.15 -3.05 -1.73
CA CYS A 101 13.32 -3.59 -1.03
C CYS A 101 12.95 -4.30 0.29
N SER A 102 13.87 -5.07 0.86
CA SER A 102 13.65 -5.86 2.08
C SER A 102 13.31 -5.01 3.31
N ARG A 103 13.87 -3.80 3.41
CA ARG A 103 13.57 -2.87 4.52
C ARG A 103 12.14 -2.37 4.43
N LEU A 104 11.69 -1.93 3.25
CA LEU A 104 10.32 -1.50 3.02
C LEU A 104 9.34 -2.67 3.13
N GLN A 105 9.73 -3.86 2.68
CA GLN A 105 8.95 -5.07 2.90
C GLN A 105 8.70 -5.30 4.40
N THR A 106 9.76 -5.24 5.21
CA THR A 106 9.66 -5.42 6.67
C THR A 106 8.80 -4.33 7.31
N CYS A 107 8.96 -3.08 6.86
CA CYS A 107 8.13 -1.95 7.28
C CYS A 107 6.64 -2.24 7.02
N ILE A 108 6.26 -2.55 5.78
CA ILE A 108 4.85 -2.82 5.42
C ILE A 108 4.32 -4.09 6.10
N ASP A 109 5.12 -5.15 6.20
CA ASP A 109 4.72 -6.42 6.83
C ASP A 109 4.46 -6.24 8.34
N THR A 110 5.14 -5.30 9.00
CA THR A 110 4.96 -5.02 10.43
C THR A 110 3.89 -3.98 10.74
N MET A 111 3.48 -3.18 9.75
CA MET A 111 2.41 -2.20 9.90
C MET A 111 1.07 -2.84 10.21
N TYR A 112 0.25 -2.14 11.01
CA TYR A 112 -1.12 -2.54 11.28
C TYR A 112 -2.03 -2.17 10.11
N ASN A 113 -2.61 -3.18 9.44
CA ASN A 113 -3.64 -2.98 8.42
C ASN A 113 -4.97 -3.52 8.95
N LYS A 114 -5.93 -2.63 9.25
CA LYS A 114 -7.27 -3.06 9.64
C LYS A 114 -8.03 -3.53 8.40
N ILE A 115 -8.34 -4.82 8.34
CA ILE A 115 -9.25 -5.39 7.35
C ILE A 115 -10.64 -5.42 7.98
N ASP A 116 -11.58 -4.75 7.35
CA ASP A 116 -12.98 -4.71 7.78
C ASP A 116 -13.79 -5.84 7.16
N GLU A 117 -13.56 -6.15 5.88
CA GLU A 117 -14.38 -7.10 5.13
C GLU A 117 -13.62 -7.68 3.92
N ILE A 118 -13.94 -8.92 3.56
CA ILE A 118 -13.53 -9.52 2.28
C ILE A 118 -14.78 -10.08 1.60
N ARG A 119 -15.06 -9.67 0.36
CA ARG A 119 -16.19 -10.15 -0.44
C ARG A 119 -15.71 -10.86 -1.69
N PHE A 120 -16.39 -11.94 -2.02
CA PHE A 120 -16.25 -12.66 -3.29
C PHE A 120 -17.62 -12.60 -3.96
N ASP A 121 -17.68 -12.03 -5.16
CA ASP A 121 -18.90 -12.08 -5.94
C ASP A 121 -19.10 -13.52 -6.45
N SER A 122 -20.30 -14.07 -6.23
CA SER A 122 -20.67 -15.45 -6.54
C SER A 122 -20.79 -15.75 -8.04
N SER A 123 -20.62 -14.75 -8.90
CA SER A 123 -20.56 -14.95 -10.35
C SER A 123 -19.22 -15.56 -10.79
N PHE A 124 -19.24 -16.36 -11.87
CA PHE A 124 -18.07 -17.10 -12.37
C PHE A 124 -16.84 -16.22 -12.69
N ASP A 125 -17.08 -14.93 -12.95
CA ASP A 125 -16.08 -13.88 -13.23
C ASP A 125 -16.21 -12.66 -12.26
N GLY A 126 -16.88 -12.88 -11.13
CA GLY A 126 -17.14 -11.86 -10.13
C GLY A 126 -15.85 -11.37 -9.47
N PRO A 127 -15.74 -10.07 -9.15
CA PRO A 127 -14.55 -9.55 -8.50
C PRO A 127 -14.34 -10.11 -7.08
N VAL A 128 -13.08 -10.11 -6.63
CA VAL A 128 -12.75 -10.18 -5.20
C VAL A 128 -12.57 -8.76 -4.68
N GLU A 129 -13.22 -8.43 -3.56
CA GLU A 129 -13.09 -7.14 -2.90
C GLU A 129 -12.52 -7.31 -1.49
N ILE A 130 -11.52 -6.51 -1.15
CA ILE A 130 -10.97 -6.42 0.20
C ILE A 130 -11.18 -5.00 0.70
N LYS A 131 -11.91 -4.84 1.79
CA LYS A 131 -12.19 -3.56 2.43
C LYS A 131 -11.21 -3.31 3.58
N TYR A 132 -10.52 -2.17 3.48
CA TYR A 132 -9.62 -1.62 4.50
C TYR A 132 -10.16 -0.28 4.96
N GLU A 133 -10.83 -0.23 6.13
CA GLU A 133 -11.43 1.01 6.64
C GLU A 133 -12.37 1.68 5.61
N LYS A 134 -11.87 2.73 4.96
CA LYS A 134 -12.59 3.52 3.94
C LYS A 134 -12.28 3.09 2.51
N ASP A 135 -11.30 2.22 2.32
CA ASP A 135 -10.81 1.79 1.01
C ASP A 135 -11.32 0.41 0.65
N VAL A 136 -11.68 0.21 -0.63
CA VAL A 136 -11.97 -1.11 -1.18
C VAL A 136 -11.00 -1.39 -2.30
N VAL A 137 -10.26 -2.49 -2.20
CA VAL A 137 -9.40 -3.00 -3.27
C VAL A 137 -10.15 -4.08 -4.01
N GLN A 138 -10.35 -3.89 -5.31
CA GLN A 138 -11.03 -4.84 -6.18
C GLN A 138 -10.03 -5.55 -7.09
N TYR A 139 -10.18 -6.86 -7.21
CA TYR A 139 -9.42 -7.75 -8.08
C TYR A 139 -10.37 -8.32 -9.14
N ARG A 140 -10.04 -8.14 -10.42
CA ARG A 140 -10.88 -8.64 -11.54
C ARG A 140 -10.03 -9.09 -12.72
N GLY A 141 -10.48 -10.13 -13.44
CA GLY A 141 -9.93 -10.53 -14.73
C GLY A 141 -9.50 -12.01 -14.80
N ASP A 142 -9.52 -12.57 -16.00
CA ASP A 142 -9.40 -14.01 -16.25
C ASP A 142 -7.98 -14.47 -16.65
N LYS A 143 -7.31 -13.73 -17.54
CA LYS A 143 -5.94 -13.99 -18.05
C LYS A 143 -4.90 -13.03 -17.47
N GLY A 144 -5.36 -12.11 -16.63
CA GLY A 144 -4.57 -11.16 -15.88
C GLY A 144 -5.46 -10.50 -14.83
N CYS A 145 -4.85 -10.07 -13.75
CA CYS A 145 -5.56 -9.43 -12.65
C CYS A 145 -5.40 -7.92 -12.73
N SER A 146 -6.50 -7.22 -12.93
CA SER A 146 -6.62 -5.79 -12.67
C SER A 146 -6.90 -5.58 -11.19
N VAL A 147 -6.03 -4.83 -10.51
CA VAL A 147 -6.16 -4.43 -9.11
C VAL A 147 -6.38 -2.93 -9.07
N PHE A 148 -7.48 -2.49 -8.51
CA PHE A 148 -7.77 -1.06 -8.36
C PHE A 148 -8.50 -0.73 -7.08
N ARG A 149 -8.32 0.51 -6.64
CA ARG A 149 -8.93 1.07 -5.45
C ARG A 149 -10.25 1.73 -5.85
N TYR A 150 -11.34 1.33 -5.21
CA TYR A 150 -12.62 2.00 -5.31
C TYR A 150 -12.69 3.11 -4.25
N SER A 151 -12.59 4.36 -4.69
CA SER A 151 -12.93 5.56 -3.92
C SER A 151 -13.71 6.52 -4.84
N ILE A 152 -14.45 7.48 -4.26
CA ILE A 152 -15.45 8.36 -4.88
C ILE A 152 -14.85 9.32 -5.96
N GLN A 153 -14.26 8.78 -7.03
CA GLN A 153 -13.58 9.44 -8.17
C GLN A 153 -12.11 9.92 -7.96
N PRO A 154 -11.33 10.07 -9.05
CA PRO A 154 -11.43 9.36 -10.33
C PRO A 154 -10.66 8.03 -10.27
N HIS A 155 -11.05 7.08 -11.14
CA HIS A 155 -10.39 5.79 -11.24
C HIS A 155 -8.91 5.97 -11.63
N HIS A 156 -8.00 5.76 -10.68
CA HIS A 156 -6.59 5.54 -11.02
C HIS A 156 -6.53 4.34 -11.97
N LYS A 157 -5.61 4.39 -12.95
CA LYS A 157 -5.38 3.25 -13.85
C LYS A 157 -5.13 2.00 -12.98
N PRO A 158 -5.84 0.89 -13.22
CA PRO A 158 -5.63 -0.33 -12.45
C PRO A 158 -4.18 -0.79 -12.59
N ALA A 159 -3.61 -1.30 -11.51
CA ALA A 159 -2.39 -2.08 -11.59
C ALA A 159 -2.73 -3.41 -12.25
N VAL A 160 -2.01 -3.78 -13.31
CA VAL A 160 -2.26 -5.03 -14.05
C VAL A 160 -1.17 -6.04 -13.75
N VAL A 161 -1.56 -7.17 -13.18
CA VAL A 161 -0.70 -8.34 -12.97
C VAL A 161 -0.99 -9.34 -14.09
N LYS A 162 -0.02 -9.57 -14.97
CA LYS A 162 -0.17 -10.50 -16.10
C LYS A 162 -0.05 -11.95 -15.65
N ASN A 163 -0.74 -12.85 -16.36
CA ASN A 163 -0.61 -14.31 -16.21
C ASN A 163 -0.94 -14.85 -14.81
N VAL A 164 -1.78 -14.14 -14.06
CA VAL A 164 -2.27 -14.57 -12.75
C VAL A 164 -3.77 -14.33 -12.69
N ASP A 165 -4.51 -15.33 -12.23
CA ASP A 165 -5.95 -15.23 -12.01
C ASP A 165 -6.24 -14.24 -10.85
N HIS A 166 -7.31 -13.45 -10.97
CA HIS A 166 -7.61 -12.41 -10.00
C HIS A 166 -7.86 -12.92 -8.58
N VAL A 167 -8.44 -14.12 -8.44
CA VAL A 167 -8.65 -14.76 -7.15
C VAL A 167 -7.32 -15.18 -6.55
N GLU A 168 -6.46 -15.81 -7.34
CA GLU A 168 -5.12 -16.19 -6.90
C GLU A 168 -4.31 -14.96 -6.46
N GLN A 169 -4.39 -13.86 -7.21
CA GLN A 169 -3.72 -12.61 -6.86
C GLN A 169 -4.26 -12.02 -5.55
N ALA A 170 -5.57 -12.00 -5.36
CA ALA A 170 -6.19 -11.53 -4.11
C ALA A 170 -5.73 -12.37 -2.90
N ILE A 171 -5.67 -13.70 -3.05
CA ILE A 171 -5.18 -14.60 -2.00
C ILE A 171 -3.71 -14.36 -1.71
N ARG A 172 -2.87 -14.16 -2.73
CA ARG A 172 -1.44 -13.87 -2.53
C ARG A 172 -1.25 -12.59 -1.72
N ASP A 173 -2.00 -11.53 -2.03
CA ASP A 173 -1.93 -10.28 -1.28
C ASP A 173 -2.49 -10.42 0.13
N LEU A 174 -3.59 -11.16 0.32
CA LEU A 174 -4.09 -11.53 1.65
C LEU A 174 -3.04 -12.31 2.45
N SER A 175 -2.37 -13.29 1.83
CA SER A 175 -1.35 -14.14 2.48
C SER A 175 -0.26 -13.31 3.16
N ILE A 176 0.10 -12.17 2.58
CA ILE A 176 1.06 -11.24 3.14
C ILE A 176 0.52 -10.61 4.43
N LEU A 177 -0.72 -10.15 4.41
CA LEU A 177 -1.35 -9.47 5.56
C LEU A 177 -1.49 -10.41 6.74
N PHE A 178 -1.94 -11.62 6.50
CA PHE A 178 -2.13 -12.60 7.56
C PHE A 178 -0.80 -13.17 8.11
N ARG A 179 0.36 -12.90 7.49
CA ARG A 179 1.67 -13.17 8.12
C ARG A 179 1.94 -12.29 9.33
N ASN A 180 1.24 -11.16 9.48
CA ASN A 180 1.32 -10.34 10.67
C ASN A 180 0.18 -10.71 11.63
N PRO A 181 0.46 -11.51 12.69
CA PRO A 181 -0.56 -11.98 13.61
C PRO A 181 -1.25 -10.85 14.36
N LYS A 182 -0.66 -9.65 14.47
CA LYS A 182 -1.32 -8.49 15.09
C LYS A 182 -2.56 -8.05 14.30
N ILE A 183 -2.52 -8.10 12.97
CA ILE A 183 -3.67 -7.77 12.10
C ILE A 183 -4.88 -8.66 12.45
N LEU A 184 -4.59 -9.94 12.69
CA LEU A 184 -5.55 -10.96 13.06
C LEU A 184 -5.97 -10.94 14.53
N GLN A 185 -5.35 -10.14 15.40
CA GLN A 185 -5.66 -10.06 16.83
C GLN A 185 -6.56 -8.88 17.16
N THR A 186 -6.34 -7.75 16.50
CA THR A 186 -6.98 -6.49 16.86
C THR A 186 -8.14 -6.12 15.95
N SER A 187 -8.35 -6.82 14.82
CA SER A 187 -9.61 -6.68 14.08
C SER A 187 -10.75 -7.21 14.95
N THR A 188 -11.66 -6.31 15.34
CA THR A 188 -12.93 -6.60 16.02
C THR A 188 -14.07 -6.83 15.04
N VAL A 189 -13.82 -6.68 13.73
CA VAL A 189 -14.83 -6.73 12.67
C VAL A 189 -14.68 -8.01 11.84
N PHE A 190 -13.45 -8.49 11.68
CA PHE A 190 -13.18 -9.77 11.03
C PHE A 190 -13.47 -10.88 12.04
N GLU A 191 -14.72 -11.36 12.09
CA GLU A 191 -15.17 -12.43 12.98
C GLU A 191 -15.19 -13.80 12.26
N ALA A 192 -15.57 -13.79 10.99
CA ALA A 192 -15.59 -14.97 10.14
C ALA A 192 -15.41 -14.63 8.66
N PHE A 193 -14.84 -15.57 7.90
CA PHE A 193 -14.79 -15.56 6.44
C PHE A 193 -15.39 -16.86 5.93
N SER A 194 -16.36 -16.78 5.01
CA SER A 194 -17.00 -17.96 4.42
C SER A 194 -17.09 -17.87 2.90
N VAL A 195 -16.72 -18.93 2.19
CA VAL A 195 -16.83 -19.04 0.72
C VAL A 195 -17.53 -20.33 0.38
N LYS A 196 -18.58 -20.31 -0.45
CA LYS A 196 -19.30 -21.51 -0.89
C LYS A 196 -18.65 -22.14 -2.11
N ASN A 197 -18.89 -23.43 -2.32
CA ASN A 197 -18.24 -24.21 -3.37
C ASN A 197 -18.49 -23.70 -4.80
N TYR A 198 -19.65 -23.09 -5.04
CA TYR A 198 -20.00 -22.53 -6.35
C TYR A 198 -19.53 -21.09 -6.53
N ASP A 199 -18.98 -20.46 -5.48
CA ASP A 199 -18.52 -19.07 -5.55
C ASP A 199 -17.18 -18.96 -6.29
N SER A 200 -16.31 -20.00 -6.27
CA SER A 200 -15.15 -20.13 -7.16
C SER A 200 -14.38 -21.45 -6.95
N ASP A 201 -14.44 -22.37 -7.93
CA ASP A 201 -13.60 -23.59 -7.94
C ASP A 201 -12.10 -23.26 -7.98
N LYS A 202 -11.73 -22.13 -8.58
CA LYS A 202 -10.34 -21.63 -8.64
C LYS A 202 -9.85 -21.19 -7.25
N LEU A 203 -10.68 -20.50 -6.47
CA LEU A 203 -10.41 -20.13 -5.07
C LEU A 203 -10.15 -21.36 -4.22
N LEU A 204 -11.02 -22.37 -4.34
CA LEU A 204 -10.86 -23.63 -3.64
C LEU A 204 -9.58 -24.35 -4.04
N LYS A 205 -9.23 -24.38 -5.34
CA LYS A 205 -7.96 -24.94 -5.79
C LYS A 205 -6.75 -24.12 -5.31
N ALA A 206 -6.82 -22.80 -5.24
CA ALA A 206 -5.73 -21.98 -4.72
C ALA A 206 -5.54 -22.16 -3.20
N ILE A 207 -6.64 -22.33 -2.45
CA ILE A 207 -6.60 -22.59 -1.00
C ILE A 207 -6.17 -24.05 -0.71
N ARG A 208 -6.64 -25.03 -1.51
CA ARG A 208 -6.42 -26.48 -1.28
C ARG A 208 -5.19 -27.06 -2.00
N GLY A 209 -4.79 -26.50 -3.15
CA GLY A 209 -3.94 -27.12 -4.17
C GLY A 209 -2.43 -26.95 -3.98
N GLY A 210 -1.91 -27.28 -2.81
CA GLY A 210 -0.46 -27.40 -2.62
C GLY A 210 0.00 -28.16 -1.36
N GLY A 211 -0.91 -28.69 -0.55
CA GLY A 211 -0.56 -29.50 0.64
C GLY A 211 0.02 -28.72 1.82
N ARG A 212 0.24 -27.40 1.69
CA ARG A 212 0.51 -26.49 2.82
C ARG A 212 -0.48 -25.34 2.74
N PRO A 213 -1.33 -25.13 3.76
CA PRO A 213 -2.18 -23.95 3.80
C PRO A 213 -1.31 -22.70 3.69
N LEU A 214 -1.76 -21.73 2.89
CA LEU A 214 -1.14 -20.40 2.68
C LEU A 214 -0.86 -19.62 3.98
N TRP A 215 -1.35 -20.13 5.10
CA TRP A 215 -1.39 -19.54 6.43
C TRP A 215 -0.50 -20.26 7.45
N ASN A 216 0.35 -21.22 7.04
CA ASN A 216 1.09 -22.11 7.95
C ASN A 216 0.17 -22.87 8.94
N GLY A 217 -1.08 -23.14 8.52
CA GLY A 217 -2.05 -23.82 9.35
C GLY A 217 -1.63 -25.27 9.63
N VAL A 218 -1.79 -25.70 10.88
CA VAL A 218 -1.58 -27.11 11.27
C VAL A 218 -2.91 -27.83 11.14
N GLU A 219 -2.93 -28.93 10.39
CA GLU A 219 -4.13 -29.73 10.24
C GLU A 219 -4.54 -30.33 11.60
N THR A 220 -5.81 -30.18 11.97
CA THR A 220 -6.33 -30.66 13.26
C THR A 220 -6.24 -32.18 13.38
N ARG A 221 -6.45 -32.88 12.26
CA ARG A 221 -6.25 -34.32 12.09
C ARG A 221 -5.86 -34.60 10.63
N PRO A 222 -5.00 -35.59 10.35
CA PRO A 222 -4.62 -35.94 8.98
C PRO A 222 -5.84 -36.17 8.09
N GLY A 223 -5.94 -35.44 6.97
CA GLY A 223 -7.02 -35.56 6.00
C GLY A 223 -8.37 -34.96 6.44
N SER A 224 -8.42 -34.26 7.57
CA SER A 224 -9.62 -33.55 8.01
C SER A 224 -9.94 -32.34 7.15
N CYS A 225 -8.96 -31.78 6.44
CA CYS A 225 -9.07 -30.50 5.74
C CYS A 225 -9.45 -29.33 6.68
N ILE A 226 -9.29 -29.49 8.00
CA ILE A 226 -9.53 -28.44 8.99
C ILE A 226 -8.19 -28.04 9.60
N PHE A 227 -7.85 -26.77 9.51
CA PHE A 227 -6.55 -26.23 9.95
C PHE A 227 -6.72 -25.25 11.10
N LYS A 228 -5.80 -25.33 12.07
CA LYS A 228 -5.59 -24.29 13.08
C LYS A 228 -4.48 -23.37 12.59
N ILE A 229 -4.80 -22.10 12.48
CA ILE A 229 -3.82 -21.05 12.17
C ILE A 229 -3.52 -20.33 13.48
N PRO A 230 -2.31 -20.54 14.05
CA PRO A 230 -1.96 -19.98 15.35
C PRO A 230 -1.85 -18.46 15.27
N ILE A 231 -2.25 -17.81 16.37
CA ILE A 231 -2.11 -16.38 16.54
C ILE A 231 -0.90 -16.16 17.48
N ALA A 232 0.14 -15.45 17.02
CA ALA A 232 1.35 -15.30 17.84
C ALA A 232 1.06 -14.62 19.18
N ASN A 233 1.58 -15.18 20.27
CA ASN A 233 1.36 -14.68 21.63
C ASN A 233 -0.12 -14.66 22.08
N SER A 234 -0.94 -15.59 21.56
CA SER A 234 -2.33 -15.77 21.97
C SER A 234 -2.70 -17.25 22.03
N ASP A 235 -3.54 -17.62 23.00
CA ASP A 235 -4.17 -18.96 23.07
C ASP A 235 -5.31 -19.12 22.06
N LYS A 236 -5.73 -18.02 21.43
CA LYS A 236 -6.74 -18.01 20.36
C LYS A 236 -6.14 -18.50 19.06
N PHE A 237 -6.96 -19.05 18.19
CA PHE A 237 -6.54 -19.49 16.86
C PHE A 237 -7.64 -19.26 15.84
N TRP A 238 -7.26 -19.22 14.58
CA TRP A 238 -8.24 -19.28 13.50
C TRP A 238 -8.47 -20.73 13.09
N LYS A 239 -9.73 -21.15 13.06
CA LYS A 239 -10.14 -22.43 12.49
C LYS A 239 -10.46 -22.20 11.01
N LEU A 240 -9.64 -22.72 10.11
CA LEU A 240 -9.90 -22.80 8.69
C LEU A 240 -10.48 -24.18 8.34
N ASP A 241 -11.78 -24.26 8.15
CA ASP A 241 -12.50 -25.44 7.75
C ASP A 241 -12.59 -25.50 6.22
N LEU A 242 -11.90 -26.46 5.60
CA LEU A 242 -11.96 -26.76 4.16
C LEU A 242 -12.68 -28.08 3.89
N SER A 243 -13.25 -28.75 4.91
CA SER A 243 -13.78 -30.11 4.78
C SER A 243 -15.16 -30.16 4.12
N GLY A 244 -15.89 -29.05 4.16
CA GLY A 244 -17.25 -28.92 3.63
C GLY A 244 -17.33 -28.43 2.19
N LYS A 245 -18.57 -28.17 1.76
CA LYS A 245 -18.87 -27.39 0.55
C LYS A 245 -18.64 -25.89 0.73
N MET A 246 -18.12 -25.48 1.88
CA MET A 246 -17.82 -24.10 2.22
C MET A 246 -16.43 -24.07 2.86
N VAL A 247 -15.63 -23.07 2.51
CA VAL A 247 -14.45 -22.68 3.27
C VAL A 247 -14.92 -21.78 4.39
N HIS A 248 -14.54 -22.08 5.62
CA HIS A 248 -14.93 -21.28 6.78
C HIS A 248 -13.68 -20.92 7.60
N LEU A 249 -13.45 -19.64 7.87
CA LEU A 249 -12.38 -19.16 8.74
C LEU A 249 -13.03 -18.46 9.94
N GLU A 250 -12.97 -19.06 11.13
CA GLU A 250 -13.51 -18.50 12.38
C GLU A 250 -12.41 -18.23 13.38
N ARG A 251 -12.53 -17.14 14.12
CA ARG A 251 -11.75 -16.97 15.34
C ARG A 251 -12.35 -17.85 16.43
N ARG A 252 -11.55 -18.73 17.02
CA ARG A 252 -11.92 -19.62 18.13
C ARG A 252 -11.09 -19.33 19.37
#